data_AF-A0A5A9W8A5-F1
#
_entry.id   AF-A0A5A9W8A5-F1
#
_cell.length_a   1.000
_cell.length_b   1.000
_cell.length_c   1.000
_cell.angle_alpha   90.00
_cell.angle_beta   90.00
_cell.angle_gamma   90.00
#
_symmetry.space_group_name_H-M   'P 1'
#
loop_
_entity.id
_entity.type
_entity.pdbx_description
1 polymer ?
#
loop_
_entity_poly.entity_id
_entity_poly.type
_entity_poly.pdbx_seq_one_letter_code
_entity_poly.pdbx_strand_id
1 'polypeptide(L)'
;MEELFNTREISIGIWVSVLLIWALTRKELRVSLFRVVAAALNKRLVLSVSVFAGHLALVVGLLTAIGFWQFEMLKATIYWFVLSGLALFGKAVTSSKPIEDWRGTLREQASIIVILAFIVNSYTFSLYAEIVLVPVVAFISMLVAYTEFHHKGEPIANLFLSVQAFIGFVILLFAGMNAYNDYANLASIATAKGLFLPVVLATMVIPYMYFIALYSAYDRILRISTFRQPSEMASYIRRRILLSGGLRLRKARRIAAIKPYEFMRANNREDVDLVIERHLTGSIDTSETGWD
;
A
#
# COMPACT_ATOMS: atom_id res chain seq x y z
N MET A 1 -8.06 -31.72 -15.54
CA MET A 1 -7.11 -30.59 -15.59
C MET A 1 -7.73 -29.52 -14.72
N GLU A 2 -7.14 -29.23 -13.57
CA GLU A 2 -7.59 -28.11 -12.75
C GLU A 2 -7.47 -26.84 -13.59
N GLU A 3 -8.58 -26.14 -13.83
CA GLU A 3 -8.52 -24.82 -14.43
C GLU A 3 -7.75 -23.92 -13.47
N LEU A 4 -6.49 -23.62 -13.82
CA LEU A 4 -5.61 -22.76 -13.04
C LEU A 4 -6.20 -21.36 -12.80
N PHE A 5 -7.18 -20.95 -13.61
CA PHE A 5 -7.84 -19.66 -13.52
C PHE A 5 -9.35 -19.83 -13.51
N ASN A 6 -10.01 -19.03 -12.69
CA ASN A 6 -11.46 -18.98 -12.63
C ASN A 6 -12.05 -18.13 -13.77
N THR A 7 -13.31 -18.34 -14.15
CA THR A 7 -14.04 -17.63 -15.21
C THR A 7 -13.96 -16.10 -15.08
N ARG A 8 -13.92 -15.57 -13.85
CA ARG A 8 -13.70 -14.14 -13.59
C ARG A 8 -12.29 -13.68 -13.93
N GLU A 9 -11.27 -14.44 -13.53
CA GLU A 9 -9.87 -14.13 -13.84
C GLU A 9 -9.65 -14.16 -15.36
N ILE A 10 -10.31 -15.12 -16.05
CA ILE A 10 -10.33 -15.21 -17.51
C ILE A 10 -11.02 -13.97 -18.11
N SER A 11 -12.20 -13.59 -17.61
CA SER A 11 -12.93 -12.40 -18.10
C SER A 11 -12.13 -11.11 -17.93
N ILE A 12 -11.52 -10.90 -16.75
CA ILE A 12 -10.63 -9.76 -16.49
C ILE A 12 -9.44 -9.79 -17.45
N GLY A 13 -8.81 -10.95 -17.64
CA GLY A 13 -7.69 -11.12 -18.57
C GLY A 13 -8.06 -10.78 -20.01
N ILE A 14 -9.25 -11.19 -20.48
CA ILE A 14 -9.79 -10.86 -21.80
C ILE A 14 -9.94 -9.33 -21.93
N TRP A 15 -10.64 -8.68 -21.01
CA TRP A 15 -10.88 -7.25 -21.07
C TRP A 15 -9.62 -6.41 -20.95
N VAL A 16 -8.70 -6.77 -20.05
CA VAL A 16 -7.38 -6.13 -19.94
C VAL A 16 -6.62 -6.26 -21.26
N SER A 17 -6.63 -7.44 -21.90
CA SER A 17 -5.99 -7.65 -23.20
C SER A 17 -6.60 -6.80 -24.31
N VAL A 18 -7.93 -6.75 -24.39
CA VAL A 18 -8.66 -5.90 -25.35
C VAL A 18 -8.32 -4.42 -25.17
N LEU A 19 -8.35 -3.93 -23.93
CA LEU A 19 -8.00 -2.54 -23.60
C LEU A 19 -6.55 -2.22 -23.91
N LEU A 20 -5.62 -3.14 -23.63
CA LEU A 20 -4.20 -2.97 -23.97
C LEU A 20 -3.98 -2.93 -25.48
N ILE A 21 -4.56 -3.84 -26.25
CA ILE A 21 -4.47 -3.84 -27.72
C ILE A 21 -5.04 -2.54 -28.30
N TRP A 22 -6.21 -2.11 -27.80
CA TRP A 22 -6.83 -0.86 -28.20
C TRP A 22 -5.94 0.35 -27.86
N ALA A 23 -5.38 0.39 -26.65
CA ALA A 23 -4.49 1.47 -26.22
C ALA A 23 -3.19 1.52 -27.04
N LEU A 24 -2.62 0.37 -27.41
CA LEU A 24 -1.44 0.29 -28.26
C LEU A 24 -1.68 0.76 -29.70
N THR A 25 -2.94 0.72 -30.17
CA THR A 25 -3.35 1.23 -31.48
C THR A 25 -3.29 2.77 -31.54
N ARG A 26 -3.45 3.45 -30.40
CA ARG A 26 -3.41 4.92 -30.31
C ARG A 26 -1.99 5.38 -29.98
N LYS A 27 -1.38 6.19 -30.86
CA LYS A 27 0.00 6.67 -30.70
C LYS A 27 0.24 7.36 -29.35
N GLU A 28 -0.69 8.20 -28.92
CA GLU A 28 -0.62 8.95 -27.64
C GLU A 28 -0.64 8.02 -26.42
N LEU A 29 -1.57 7.05 -26.41
CA LEU A 29 -1.69 6.08 -25.34
C LEU A 29 -0.49 5.14 -25.30
N ARG A 30 0.00 4.68 -26.45
CA ARG A 30 1.21 3.84 -26.53
C ARG A 30 2.43 4.52 -25.91
N VAL A 31 2.67 5.79 -26.24
CA VAL A 31 3.80 6.56 -25.67
C VAL A 31 3.62 6.76 -24.17
N SER A 32 2.40 7.06 -23.73
CA SER A 32 2.09 7.25 -22.30
C SER A 32 2.26 5.95 -21.51
N LEU A 33 1.74 4.83 -22.01
CA LEU A 33 1.92 3.50 -21.43
C LEU A 33 3.40 3.14 -21.32
N PHE A 34 4.18 3.35 -22.37
CA PHE A 34 5.61 3.06 -22.33
C PHE A 34 6.36 3.91 -21.30
N ARG A 35 6.01 5.21 -21.15
CA ARG A 35 6.58 6.06 -20.10
C ARG A 35 6.21 5.57 -18.71
N VAL A 36 4.97 5.14 -18.49
CA VAL A 36 4.51 4.61 -17.20
C VAL A 36 5.27 3.32 -16.87
N VAL A 37 5.40 2.39 -17.81
CA VAL A 37 6.17 1.15 -17.63
C VAL A 37 7.65 1.45 -17.37
N ALA A 38 8.25 2.36 -18.15
CA ALA A 38 9.65 2.76 -17.95
C ALA A 38 9.88 3.45 -16.58
N ALA A 39 8.92 4.27 -16.12
CA ALA A 39 8.97 4.89 -14.81
C ALA A 39 8.81 3.86 -13.67
N ALA A 40 7.91 2.90 -13.84
CA ALA A 40 7.72 1.80 -12.90
C ALA A 40 8.97 0.90 -12.81
N LEU A 41 9.70 0.72 -13.92
CA LEU A 41 10.93 -0.06 -13.99
C LEU A 41 12.20 0.75 -13.68
N ASN A 42 12.08 1.96 -13.13
CA ASN A 42 13.24 2.71 -12.68
C ASN A 42 13.96 1.93 -11.57
N LYS A 43 15.29 1.80 -11.67
CA LYS A 43 16.14 1.07 -10.72
C LYS A 43 15.84 1.40 -9.25
N ARG A 44 15.55 2.67 -8.95
CA ARG A 44 15.23 3.11 -7.58
C ARG A 44 13.90 2.53 -7.10
N LEU A 45 12.87 2.55 -7.95
CA LEU A 45 11.54 2.03 -7.61
C LEU A 45 11.55 0.50 -7.53
N VAL A 46 12.19 -0.16 -8.50
CA VAL A 46 12.39 -1.62 -8.50
C VAL A 46 13.12 -2.06 -7.24
N LEU A 47 14.21 -1.39 -6.85
CA LEU A 47 14.95 -1.74 -5.64
C LEU A 47 14.07 -1.62 -4.39
N SER A 48 13.32 -0.52 -4.24
CA SER A 48 12.45 -0.33 -3.07
C SER A 48 11.29 -1.32 -3.01
N VAL A 49 10.65 -1.60 -4.16
CA VAL A 49 9.58 -2.62 -4.24
C VAL A 49 10.14 -4.02 -3.99
N SER A 50 11.34 -4.35 -4.47
CA SER A 50 12.01 -5.62 -4.19
C SER A 50 12.31 -5.81 -2.71
N VAL A 51 12.73 -4.76 -2.00
CA VAL A 51 12.93 -4.81 -0.54
C VAL A 51 11.59 -5.05 0.17
N PHE A 52 10.51 -4.41 -0.28
CA PHE A 52 9.17 -4.65 0.26
C PHE A 52 8.69 -6.09 -0.02
N ALA A 53 8.92 -6.61 -1.23
CA ALA A 53 8.61 -8.00 -1.58
C ALA A 53 9.43 -8.99 -0.74
N GLY A 54 10.70 -8.69 -0.44
CA GLY A 54 11.54 -9.48 0.47
C GLY A 54 11.00 -9.50 1.89
N HIS A 55 10.52 -8.36 2.41
CA HIS A 55 9.81 -8.31 3.70
C HIS A 55 8.55 -9.19 3.67
N LEU A 56 7.75 -9.09 2.62
CA LEU A 56 6.56 -9.91 2.46
C LEU A 56 6.90 -11.41 2.42
N ALA A 57 7.95 -11.80 1.71
CA ALA A 57 8.41 -13.19 1.65
C ALA A 57 8.85 -13.71 3.03
N LEU A 58 9.50 -12.87 3.84
CA LEU A 58 9.84 -13.19 5.22
C LEU A 58 8.58 -13.38 6.06
N VAL A 59 7.60 -12.48 5.95
CA VAL A 59 6.30 -12.59 6.64
C VAL A 59 5.59 -13.88 6.24
N VAL A 60 5.52 -14.20 4.95
CA VAL A 60 4.92 -15.45 4.47
C VAL A 60 5.67 -16.65 5.05
N GLY A 61 7.01 -16.65 5.04
CA GLY A 61 7.81 -17.71 5.65
C GLY A 61 7.53 -17.91 7.15
N LEU A 62 7.36 -16.82 7.91
CA LEU A 62 6.94 -16.89 9.32
C LEU A 62 5.53 -17.44 9.47
N LEU A 63 4.59 -17.01 8.63
CA LEU A 63 3.22 -17.51 8.64
C LEU A 63 3.14 -19.00 8.27
N THR A 64 4.01 -19.48 7.39
CA THR A 64 4.15 -20.91 7.06
C THR A 64 4.70 -21.68 8.26
N ALA A 65 5.72 -21.14 8.95
CA ALA A 65 6.34 -21.78 10.10
C ALA A 65 5.36 -21.99 11.28
N ILE A 66 4.42 -21.06 11.47
CA ILE A 66 3.34 -21.19 12.48
C ILE A 66 2.12 -21.99 11.97
N GLY A 67 2.17 -22.51 10.74
CA GLY A 67 1.08 -23.26 10.11
C GLY A 67 -0.13 -22.43 9.71
N PHE A 68 -0.02 -21.10 9.66
CA PHE A 68 -1.10 -20.22 9.22
C PHE A 68 -1.19 -20.16 7.69
N TRP A 69 -0.07 -19.97 7.00
CA TRP A 69 -0.02 -19.87 5.54
C TRP A 69 0.29 -21.22 4.89
N GLN A 70 -0.39 -21.49 3.79
CA GLN A 70 -0.26 -22.71 2.99
C GLN A 70 -0.20 -22.34 1.49
N PHE A 71 0.36 -23.22 0.66
CA PHE A 71 0.66 -22.90 -0.74
C PHE A 71 -0.59 -22.53 -1.57
N GLU A 72 -1.76 -23.05 -1.20
CA GLU A 72 -3.04 -22.72 -1.82
C GLU A 72 -3.39 -21.22 -1.69
N MET A 73 -2.82 -20.52 -0.69
CA MET A 73 -3.05 -19.10 -0.43
C MET A 73 -2.13 -18.18 -1.25
N LEU A 74 -1.25 -18.74 -2.10
CA LEU A 74 -0.30 -17.97 -2.90
C LEU A 74 -1.01 -16.99 -3.83
N LYS A 75 -2.06 -17.42 -4.53
CA LYS A 75 -2.84 -16.54 -5.42
C LYS A 75 -3.42 -15.34 -4.66
N ALA A 76 -4.00 -15.60 -3.48
CA ALA A 76 -4.55 -14.55 -2.62
C ALA A 76 -3.47 -13.57 -2.16
N THR A 77 -2.27 -14.06 -1.84
CA THR A 77 -1.13 -13.23 -1.41
C THR A 77 -0.64 -12.35 -2.56
N ILE A 78 -0.56 -12.89 -3.79
CA ILE A 78 -0.19 -12.12 -4.98
C ILE A 78 -1.22 -11.02 -5.26
N TYR A 79 -2.51 -11.35 -5.26
CA TYR A 79 -3.56 -10.34 -5.46
C TYR A 79 -3.56 -9.28 -4.37
N TRP A 80 -3.38 -9.68 -3.11
CA TRP A 80 -3.25 -8.72 -2.02
C TRP A 80 -2.03 -7.80 -2.20
N PHE A 81 -0.89 -8.36 -2.61
CA PHE A 81 0.32 -7.57 -2.85
C PHE A 81 0.10 -6.51 -3.95
N VAL A 82 -0.51 -6.89 -5.07
CA VAL A 82 -0.75 -5.97 -6.20
C VAL A 82 -1.82 -4.92 -5.86
N LEU A 83 -2.96 -5.34 -5.30
CA LEU A 83 -4.09 -4.44 -5.04
C LEU A 83 -3.87 -3.55 -3.82
N SER A 84 -3.16 -4.04 -2.81
CA SER A 84 -3.11 -3.41 -1.49
C SER A 84 -1.69 -3.20 -1.01
N GLY A 85 -0.82 -4.20 -1.16
CA GLY A 85 0.59 -4.10 -0.78
C GLY A 85 1.29 -2.90 -1.44
N LEU A 86 1.12 -2.71 -2.75
CA LEU A 86 1.70 -1.58 -3.47
C LEU A 86 1.12 -0.22 -3.03
N ALA A 87 -0.18 -0.16 -2.71
CA ALA A 87 -0.81 1.05 -2.20
C ALA A 87 -0.27 1.40 -0.79
N LEU A 88 -0.12 0.41 0.09
CA LEU A 88 0.48 0.57 1.41
C LEU A 88 1.95 0.99 1.33
N PHE A 89 2.70 0.38 0.41
CA PHE A 89 4.08 0.77 0.11
C PHE A 89 4.15 2.23 -0.35
N GLY A 90 3.29 2.63 -1.28
CA GLY A 90 3.17 4.01 -1.74
C GLY A 90 2.92 4.97 -0.57
N LYS A 91 1.90 4.69 0.25
CA LYS A 91 1.60 5.45 1.46
C LYS A 91 2.80 5.52 2.42
N ALA A 92 3.54 4.43 2.60
CA ALA A 92 4.69 4.37 3.49
C ALA A 92 5.88 5.24 3.01
N VAL A 93 6.05 5.37 1.70
CA VAL A 93 7.13 6.15 1.09
C VAL A 93 6.78 7.63 0.97
N THR A 94 5.52 7.97 0.67
CA THR A 94 5.11 9.36 0.41
C THR A 94 4.59 10.08 1.65
N SER A 95 3.98 9.38 2.59
CA SER A 95 3.36 10.04 3.74
C SER A 95 4.41 10.55 4.73
N SER A 96 4.23 11.77 5.21
CA SER A 96 5.00 12.34 6.33
C SER A 96 4.61 11.73 7.68
N LYS A 97 3.39 11.15 7.79
CA LYS A 97 2.80 10.57 9.01
C LYS A 97 2.27 9.12 8.87
N PRO A 98 3.01 8.16 8.30
CA PRO A 98 2.50 6.83 7.93
C PRO A 98 2.01 5.96 9.09
N ILE A 99 2.42 6.26 10.34
CA ILE A 99 2.05 5.48 11.53
C ILE A 99 0.81 6.00 12.25
N GLU A 100 0.41 7.26 12.05
CA GLU A 100 -0.67 7.85 12.88
C GLU A 100 -2.06 7.34 12.46
N ASP A 101 -2.23 6.93 11.20
CA ASP A 101 -3.49 6.43 10.66
C ASP A 101 -3.48 4.93 10.34
N TRP A 102 -2.78 4.12 11.15
CA TRP A 102 -2.76 2.67 10.98
C TRP A 102 -4.16 2.05 11.16
N ARG A 103 -5.02 2.65 11.99
CA ARG A 103 -6.40 2.20 12.20
C ARG A 103 -7.26 2.44 10.96
N GLY A 104 -7.16 3.62 10.34
CA GLY A 104 -7.83 3.90 9.06
C GLY A 104 -7.31 2.96 7.98
N THR A 105 -5.99 2.76 7.92
CA THR A 105 -5.34 1.82 7.00
C THR A 105 -5.89 0.40 7.17
N LEU A 106 -5.98 -0.15 8.38
CA LEU A 106 -6.58 -1.48 8.60
C LEU A 106 -8.06 -1.54 8.24
N ARG A 107 -8.81 -0.45 8.45
CA ARG A 107 -10.22 -0.37 8.06
C ARG A 107 -10.39 -0.41 6.55
N GLU A 108 -9.53 0.27 5.79
CA GLU A 108 -9.51 0.16 4.32
C GLU A 108 -9.24 -1.27 3.85
N GLN A 109 -8.36 -2.00 4.57
CA GLN A 109 -8.03 -3.39 4.25
C GLN A 109 -9.21 -4.35 4.50
N ALA A 110 -10.18 -3.98 5.35
CA ALA A 110 -11.40 -4.77 5.52
C ALA A 110 -12.25 -4.83 4.24
N SER A 111 -12.33 -3.72 3.48
CA SER A 111 -13.00 -3.70 2.17
C SER A 111 -12.30 -4.61 1.17
N ILE A 112 -10.96 -4.68 1.24
CA ILE A 112 -10.14 -5.55 0.39
C ILE A 112 -10.39 -7.03 0.68
N ILE A 113 -10.71 -7.42 1.93
CA ILE A 113 -11.10 -8.80 2.27
C ILE A 113 -12.27 -9.23 1.39
N VAL A 114 -13.30 -8.40 1.28
CA VAL A 114 -14.49 -8.71 0.48
C VAL A 114 -14.14 -8.87 -0.99
N ILE A 115 -13.30 -7.98 -1.52
CA ILE A 115 -12.85 -8.03 -2.91
C ILE A 115 -12.00 -9.27 -3.19
N LEU A 116 -11.04 -9.60 -2.31
CA LEU A 116 -10.19 -10.78 -2.47
C LEU A 116 -10.95 -12.08 -2.24
N ALA A 117 -11.84 -12.12 -1.25
CA ALA A 117 -12.77 -13.23 -1.05
C ALA A 117 -13.64 -13.43 -2.29
N PHE A 118 -14.04 -12.36 -2.96
CA PHE A 118 -14.74 -12.48 -4.22
C PHE A 118 -13.81 -13.04 -5.31
N ILE A 119 -12.70 -12.37 -5.62
CA ILE A 119 -11.78 -12.70 -6.73
C ILE A 119 -11.19 -14.11 -6.61
N VAL A 120 -10.73 -14.50 -5.41
CA VAL A 120 -9.99 -15.75 -5.17
C VAL A 120 -10.93 -16.95 -5.01
N ASN A 121 -12.13 -16.73 -4.49
CA ASN A 121 -13.02 -17.84 -4.15
C ASN A 121 -13.74 -18.36 -5.40
N SER A 122 -14.10 -19.64 -5.37
CA SER A 122 -14.62 -20.37 -6.53
C SER A 122 -16.06 -20.02 -6.89
N TYR A 123 -16.71 -19.09 -6.18
CA TYR A 123 -18.05 -18.61 -6.49
C TYR A 123 -18.01 -17.58 -7.63
N THR A 124 -17.90 -18.08 -8.84
CA THR A 124 -17.99 -17.29 -10.06
C THR A 124 -19.24 -17.57 -10.84
N PHE A 125 -19.61 -16.59 -11.67
CA PHE A 125 -20.67 -16.79 -12.65
C PHE A 125 -20.13 -17.57 -13.85
N SER A 126 -21.05 -17.98 -14.74
CA SER A 126 -20.64 -18.53 -16.04
C SER A 126 -19.76 -17.53 -16.78
N LEU A 127 -18.84 -18.03 -17.61
CA LEU A 127 -17.91 -17.16 -18.36
C LEU A 127 -18.63 -16.06 -19.15
N TYR A 128 -19.77 -16.40 -19.78
CA TYR A 128 -20.60 -15.43 -20.50
C TYR A 128 -21.13 -14.30 -19.60
N ALA A 129 -21.59 -14.64 -18.39
CA ALA A 129 -22.05 -13.65 -17.43
C ALA A 129 -20.90 -12.77 -16.91
N GLU A 130 -19.73 -13.36 -16.60
CA GLU A 130 -18.54 -12.61 -16.14
C GLU A 130 -18.01 -11.66 -17.23
N ILE A 131 -18.07 -12.03 -18.52
CA ILE A 131 -17.67 -11.14 -19.63
C ILE A 131 -18.52 -9.87 -19.68
N VAL A 132 -19.81 -9.95 -19.33
CA VAL A 132 -20.71 -8.79 -19.28
C VAL A 132 -20.58 -8.04 -17.94
N LEU A 133 -20.44 -8.76 -16.83
CA LEU A 133 -20.41 -8.19 -15.49
C LEU A 133 -19.16 -7.33 -15.26
N VAL A 134 -17.98 -7.83 -15.63
CA VAL A 134 -16.69 -7.14 -15.42
C VAL A 134 -16.68 -5.70 -16.00
N PRO A 135 -17.00 -5.47 -17.29
CA PRO A 135 -16.98 -4.12 -17.85
C PRO A 135 -18.09 -3.24 -17.28
N VAL A 136 -19.25 -3.79 -16.91
CA VAL A 136 -20.33 -3.02 -16.25
C VAL A 136 -19.87 -2.52 -14.88
N VAL A 137 -19.26 -3.38 -14.07
CA VAL A 137 -18.71 -3.00 -12.76
C VAL A 137 -17.59 -1.97 -12.92
N ALA A 138 -16.68 -2.19 -13.88
CA ALA A 138 -15.59 -1.26 -14.16
C ALA A 138 -16.10 0.13 -14.61
N PHE A 139 -17.10 0.16 -15.48
CA PHE A 139 -17.70 1.40 -15.97
C PHE A 139 -18.40 2.18 -14.84
N ILE A 140 -19.19 1.49 -14.01
CA ILE A 140 -19.86 2.12 -12.86
C ILE A 140 -18.82 2.64 -11.86
N SER A 141 -17.76 1.88 -11.60
CA SER A 141 -16.66 2.31 -10.73
C SER A 141 -15.96 3.56 -11.26
N MET A 142 -15.79 3.65 -12.59
CA MET A 142 -15.23 4.84 -13.25
C MET A 142 -16.15 6.06 -13.09
N LEU A 143 -17.47 5.88 -13.22
CA LEU A 143 -18.46 6.94 -12.99
C LEU A 143 -18.45 7.41 -11.53
N VAL A 144 -18.39 6.49 -10.57
CA VAL A 144 -18.25 6.85 -9.15
C VAL A 144 -17.00 7.70 -8.94
N ALA A 145 -15.84 7.23 -9.42
CA ALA A 145 -14.58 7.96 -9.28
C ALA A 145 -14.63 9.35 -9.96
N TYR A 146 -15.27 9.46 -11.13
CA TYR A 146 -15.47 10.74 -11.81
C TYR A 146 -16.33 11.71 -10.99
N THR A 147 -17.44 11.23 -10.45
CA THR A 147 -18.35 12.06 -9.65
C THR A 147 -17.78 12.44 -8.29
N GLU A 148 -16.98 11.57 -7.65
CA GLU A 148 -16.27 11.93 -6.42
C GLU A 148 -15.21 13.02 -6.65
N PHE A 149 -14.57 13.02 -7.82
CA PHE A 149 -13.54 14.01 -8.15
C PHE A 149 -14.12 15.35 -8.58
N HIS A 150 -15.16 15.37 -9.43
CA HIS A 150 -15.70 16.59 -10.03
C HIS A 150 -16.99 17.12 -9.36
N HIS A 151 -17.80 16.25 -8.78
CA HIS A 151 -19.17 16.55 -8.30
C HIS A 151 -19.36 16.11 -6.85
N LYS A 152 -18.32 16.31 -6.04
CA LYS A 152 -18.27 15.84 -4.65
C LYS A 152 -19.45 16.39 -3.83
N GLY A 153 -20.31 15.49 -3.35
CA GLY A 153 -21.47 15.83 -2.51
C GLY A 153 -22.77 16.10 -3.28
N GLU A 154 -22.77 15.99 -4.62
CA GLU A 154 -24.01 16.05 -5.39
C GLU A 154 -24.84 14.77 -5.27
N PRO A 155 -26.19 14.85 -5.45
CA PRO A 155 -27.06 13.67 -5.43
C PRO A 155 -26.62 12.59 -6.43
N ILE A 156 -26.03 12.98 -7.57
CA ILE A 156 -25.56 12.06 -8.61
C ILE A 156 -24.43 11.15 -8.10
N ALA A 157 -23.52 11.68 -7.28
CA ALA A 157 -22.46 10.87 -6.67
C ALA A 157 -23.04 9.79 -5.74
N ASN A 158 -24.05 10.17 -4.92
CA ASN A 158 -24.74 9.25 -4.03
C ASN A 158 -25.55 8.19 -4.79
N LEU A 159 -26.10 8.52 -5.96
CA LEU A 159 -26.80 7.56 -6.82
C LEU A 159 -25.83 6.49 -7.35
N PHE A 160 -24.70 6.87 -7.93
CA PHE A 160 -23.74 5.90 -8.44
C PHE A 160 -23.11 5.06 -7.33
N LEU A 161 -22.84 5.65 -6.17
CA LEU A 161 -22.41 4.91 -4.98
C LEU A 161 -23.47 3.89 -4.53
N SER A 162 -24.75 4.27 -4.55
CA SER A 162 -25.85 3.37 -4.20
C SER A 162 -26.00 2.22 -5.21
N VAL A 163 -25.86 2.51 -6.51
CA VAL A 163 -25.88 1.48 -7.57
C VAL A 163 -24.69 0.53 -7.42
N GLN A 164 -23.49 1.05 -7.17
CA GLN A 164 -22.31 0.21 -6.94
C GLN A 164 -22.46 -0.65 -5.69
N ALA A 165 -23.01 -0.08 -4.61
CA ALA A 165 -23.32 -0.82 -3.38
C ALA A 165 -24.36 -1.92 -3.63
N PHE A 166 -25.39 -1.65 -4.42
CA PHE A 166 -26.40 -2.64 -4.80
C PHE A 166 -25.81 -3.79 -5.61
N ILE A 167 -24.95 -3.50 -6.60
CA ILE A 167 -24.25 -4.54 -7.37
C ILE A 167 -23.37 -5.39 -6.46
N GLY A 168 -22.59 -4.75 -5.58
CA GLY A 168 -21.79 -5.45 -4.58
C GLY A 168 -22.64 -6.34 -3.67
N PHE A 169 -23.81 -5.86 -3.25
CA PHE A 169 -24.75 -6.62 -2.44
C PHE A 169 -25.34 -7.83 -3.17
N VAL A 170 -25.78 -7.68 -4.43
CA VAL A 170 -26.28 -8.81 -5.25
C VAL A 170 -25.20 -9.87 -5.43
N ILE A 171 -23.97 -9.44 -5.71
CA ILE A 171 -22.82 -10.33 -5.84
C ILE A 171 -22.57 -11.08 -4.52
N LEU A 172 -22.60 -10.38 -3.38
CA LEU A 172 -22.43 -10.98 -2.06
C LEU A 172 -23.55 -11.96 -1.70
N LEU A 173 -24.79 -11.64 -2.03
CA LEU A 173 -25.93 -12.54 -1.84
C LEU A 173 -25.77 -13.81 -2.67
N PHE A 174 -25.39 -13.68 -3.95
CA PHE A 174 -25.17 -14.84 -4.82
C PHE A 174 -24.01 -15.71 -4.32
N ALA A 175 -22.90 -15.07 -3.94
CA ALA A 175 -21.79 -15.77 -3.30
C ALA A 175 -22.25 -16.47 -2.01
N GLY A 176 -23.05 -15.80 -1.18
CA GLY A 176 -23.64 -16.31 0.07
C GLY A 176 -24.59 -17.50 -0.12
N MET A 177 -25.39 -17.52 -1.19
CA MET A 177 -26.28 -18.64 -1.52
C MET A 177 -25.50 -19.87 -1.98
N ASN A 178 -24.50 -19.68 -2.85
CA ASN A 178 -23.64 -20.79 -3.27
C ASN A 178 -22.78 -21.31 -2.11
N ALA A 179 -22.33 -20.39 -1.26
CA ALA A 179 -21.73 -20.66 0.04
C ALA A 179 -22.61 -21.58 0.90
N TYR A 180 -23.89 -21.23 1.10
CA TYR A 180 -24.81 -22.04 1.89
C TYR A 180 -24.95 -23.48 1.36
N ASN A 181 -25.00 -23.63 0.04
CA ASN A 181 -25.08 -24.94 -0.61
C ASN A 181 -23.78 -25.76 -0.48
N ASP A 182 -22.65 -25.10 -0.21
CA ASP A 182 -21.33 -25.72 -0.03
C ASP A 182 -20.74 -25.40 1.36
N TYR A 183 -21.60 -25.47 2.38
CA TYR A 183 -21.28 -25.08 3.76
C TYR A 183 -20.05 -25.79 4.33
N ALA A 184 -19.81 -27.05 3.94
CA ALA A 184 -18.66 -27.83 4.38
C ALA A 184 -17.33 -27.20 3.95
N ASN A 185 -17.25 -26.61 2.75
CA ASN A 185 -16.06 -25.93 2.25
C ASN A 185 -15.88 -24.53 2.86
N LEU A 186 -16.96 -23.81 3.15
CA LEU A 186 -16.88 -22.52 3.85
C LEU A 186 -16.42 -22.63 5.29
N ALA A 187 -16.96 -23.61 6.02
CA ALA A 187 -16.63 -23.85 7.42
C ALA A 187 -15.21 -24.44 7.57
N SER A 188 -14.53 -24.72 6.46
CA SER A 188 -13.15 -25.18 6.48
C SER A 188 -12.22 -24.10 7.02
N ILE A 189 -11.23 -24.56 7.80
CA ILE A 189 -10.18 -23.71 8.35
C ILE A 189 -9.39 -23.00 7.23
N ALA A 190 -9.28 -23.62 6.05
CA ALA A 190 -8.60 -23.05 4.89
C ALA A 190 -9.30 -21.80 4.35
N THR A 191 -10.63 -21.83 4.21
CA THR A 191 -11.43 -20.67 3.77
C THR A 191 -11.36 -19.54 4.79
N ALA A 192 -11.47 -19.86 6.09
CA ALA A 192 -11.33 -18.87 7.16
C ALA A 192 -9.95 -18.19 7.13
N LYS A 193 -8.86 -18.96 7.02
CA LYS A 193 -7.50 -18.43 6.86
C LYS A 193 -7.40 -17.52 5.63
N GLY A 194 -8.00 -17.92 4.50
CA GLY A 194 -8.02 -17.14 3.25
C GLY A 194 -8.69 -15.77 3.41
N LEU A 195 -9.79 -15.71 4.17
CA LEU A 195 -10.50 -14.46 4.45
C LEU A 195 -9.71 -13.52 5.37
N PHE A 196 -9.02 -14.05 6.38
CA PHE A 196 -8.25 -13.24 7.31
C PHE A 196 -6.85 -12.87 6.79
N LEU A 197 -6.35 -13.55 5.76
CA LEU A 197 -5.03 -13.33 5.17
C LEU A 197 -4.74 -11.85 4.86
N PRO A 198 -5.64 -11.06 4.23
CA PRO A 198 -5.38 -9.65 3.92
C PRO A 198 -5.13 -8.80 5.16
N VAL A 199 -5.87 -9.05 6.25
CA VAL A 199 -5.72 -8.31 7.51
C VAL A 199 -4.42 -8.67 8.20
N VAL A 200 -4.07 -9.96 8.20
CA VAL A 200 -2.82 -10.45 8.78
C VAL A 200 -1.63 -9.85 8.03
N LEU A 201 -1.65 -9.89 6.69
CA LEU A 201 -0.60 -9.30 5.85
C LEU A 201 -0.50 -7.78 6.05
N ALA A 202 -1.63 -7.06 6.06
CA ALA A 202 -1.64 -5.62 6.31
C ALA A 202 -1.04 -5.26 7.68
N THR A 203 -1.41 -6.01 8.72
CA THR A 203 -0.88 -5.82 10.07
C THR A 203 0.62 -6.07 10.11
N MET A 204 1.10 -7.12 9.43
CA MET A 204 2.51 -7.46 9.33
C MET A 204 3.33 -6.52 8.42
N VAL A 205 2.67 -5.66 7.65
CA VAL A 205 3.32 -4.57 6.91
C VAL A 205 3.54 -3.33 7.78
N ILE A 206 2.79 -3.14 8.87
CA ILE A 206 2.96 -1.98 9.77
C ILE A 206 4.41 -1.85 10.31
N PRO A 207 5.08 -2.94 10.78
CA PRO A 207 6.48 -2.87 11.18
C PRO A 207 7.40 -2.40 10.05
N TYR A 208 7.16 -2.86 8.82
CA TYR A 208 7.93 -2.41 7.66
C TYR A 208 7.72 -0.91 7.38
N MET A 209 6.48 -0.43 7.44
CA MET A 209 6.16 0.99 7.31
C MET A 209 6.89 1.83 8.37
N TYR A 210 6.99 1.30 9.59
CA TYR A 210 7.76 1.92 10.67
C TYR A 210 9.23 2.07 10.32
N PHE A 211 9.87 0.99 9.85
CA PHE A 211 11.27 1.01 9.47
C PHE A 211 11.55 1.94 8.29
N ILE A 212 10.69 1.96 7.27
CA ILE A 212 10.84 2.86 6.12
C ILE A 212 10.66 4.32 6.55
N ALA A 213 9.67 4.61 7.38
CA ALA A 213 9.46 5.96 7.90
C ALA A 213 10.67 6.43 8.74
N LEU A 214 11.24 5.53 9.54
CA LEU A 214 12.44 5.81 10.33
C LEU A 214 13.67 6.03 9.43
N TYR A 215 13.88 5.16 8.45
CA TYR A 215 14.98 5.27 7.48
C TYR A 215 14.88 6.56 6.67
N SER A 216 13.70 6.89 6.15
CA SER A 216 13.45 8.12 5.39
C SER A 216 13.72 9.38 6.22
N ALA A 217 13.30 9.39 7.49
CA ALA A 217 13.59 10.48 8.42
C ALA A 217 15.11 10.66 8.62
N TYR A 218 15.87 9.57 8.77
CA TYR A 218 17.31 9.63 8.92
C TYR A 218 18.03 10.01 7.62
N ASP A 219 17.72 9.37 6.47
CA ASP A 219 18.39 9.65 5.19
C ASP A 219 18.28 11.12 4.79
N ARG A 220 17.12 11.75 5.02
CA ARG A 220 16.91 13.17 4.74
C ARG A 220 17.83 14.07 5.56
N ILE A 221 17.92 13.85 6.87
CA ILE A 221 18.80 14.66 7.74
C ILE A 221 20.26 14.39 7.41
N LEU A 222 20.64 13.11 7.30
CA LEU A 222 22.03 12.72 7.09
C LEU A 222 22.56 13.20 5.74
N ARG A 223 21.74 13.21 4.68
CA ARG A 223 22.12 13.82 3.40
C ARG A 223 22.35 15.31 3.54
N ILE A 224 21.45 16.02 4.22
CA ILE A 224 21.49 17.48 4.32
C ILE A 224 22.60 17.95 5.28
N SER A 225 22.75 17.31 6.44
CA SER A 225 23.73 17.69 7.46
C SER A 225 25.16 17.32 7.07
N THR A 226 25.35 16.32 6.21
CA THR A 226 26.67 15.88 5.75
C THR A 226 27.11 16.50 4.41
N PHE A 227 26.22 17.14 3.65
CA PHE A 227 26.51 17.60 2.27
C PHE A 227 27.69 18.58 2.14
N ARG A 228 28.03 19.32 3.20
CA ARG A 228 29.10 20.34 3.19
C ARG A 228 30.06 20.28 4.39
N GLN A 229 29.98 19.25 5.22
CA GLN A 229 30.78 19.11 6.44
C GLN A 229 32.03 18.22 6.21
N PRO A 230 33.16 18.46 6.89
CA PRO A 230 34.34 17.59 6.83
C PRO A 230 34.03 16.13 7.21
N SER A 231 34.73 15.16 6.64
CA SER A 231 34.43 13.72 6.75
C SER A 231 34.34 13.19 8.20
N GLU A 232 35.15 13.74 9.12
CA GLU A 232 35.13 13.38 10.54
C GLU A 232 33.90 13.93 11.27
N MET A 233 33.51 15.18 10.99
CA MET A 233 32.37 15.85 11.61
C MET A 233 31.06 15.25 11.12
N ALA A 234 30.99 14.91 9.83
CA ALA A 234 29.89 14.17 9.23
C ALA A 234 29.65 12.80 9.90
N SER A 235 30.72 12.07 10.23
CA SER A 235 30.63 10.76 10.89
C SER A 235 30.16 10.87 12.34
N TYR A 236 30.57 11.93 13.04
CA TYR A 236 30.12 12.23 14.39
C TYR A 236 28.64 12.65 14.43
N ILE A 237 28.20 13.53 13.53
CA ILE A 237 26.80 13.95 13.38
C ILE A 237 25.91 12.73 13.06
N ARG A 238 26.34 11.85 12.15
CA ARG A 238 25.63 10.59 11.81
C ARG A 238 25.43 9.72 13.04
N ARG A 239 26.52 9.45 13.76
CA ARG A 239 26.51 8.55 14.93
C ARG A 239 25.63 9.13 16.03
N ARG A 240 25.70 10.45 16.26
CA ARG A 240 24.92 11.05 17.32
C ARG A 240 23.44 11.15 16.99
N ILE A 241 23.07 11.55 15.77
CA ILE A 241 21.66 11.55 15.33
C ILE A 241 21.02 10.17 15.48
N LEU A 242 21.74 9.10 15.12
CA LEU A 242 21.28 7.72 15.30
C LEU A 242 21.15 7.33 16.77
N LEU A 243 22.11 7.74 17.63
CA LEU A 243 22.10 7.46 19.07
C LEU A 243 21.03 8.26 19.83
N SER A 244 20.80 9.52 19.48
CA SER A 244 19.85 10.41 20.16
C SER A 244 18.40 10.24 19.68
N GLY A 245 18.20 9.86 18.42
CA GLY A 245 16.88 9.51 17.87
C GLY A 245 16.41 8.10 18.25
N GLY A 246 17.33 7.14 18.32
CA GLY A 246 17.05 5.74 18.65
C GLY A 246 15.99 5.08 17.75
N LEU A 247 15.33 4.04 18.26
CA LEU A 247 14.20 3.37 17.60
C LEU A 247 12.86 4.08 17.81
N ARG A 248 12.80 5.30 18.36
CA ARG A 248 11.54 5.99 18.67
C ARG A 248 11.16 6.97 17.57
N LEU A 249 10.13 6.65 16.79
CA LEU A 249 9.70 7.46 15.63
C LEU A 249 9.44 8.93 15.96
N ARG A 250 8.89 9.22 17.15
CA ARG A 250 8.63 10.59 17.61
C ARG A 250 9.92 11.41 17.78
N LYS A 251 10.99 10.82 18.31
CA LYS A 251 12.28 11.50 18.48
C LYS A 251 13.01 11.65 17.15
N ALA A 252 13.00 10.60 16.32
CA ALA A 252 13.58 10.65 14.98
C ALA A 252 12.91 11.71 14.10
N ARG A 253 11.58 11.86 14.17
CA ARG A 253 10.86 12.94 13.47
C ARG A 253 11.15 14.34 14.00
N ARG A 254 11.30 14.52 15.31
CA ARG A 254 11.71 15.81 15.89
C ARG A 254 13.09 16.22 15.41
N ILE A 255 14.02 15.28 15.33
CA ILE A 255 15.34 15.50 14.75
C ILE A 255 15.22 15.75 13.24
N ALA A 256 14.28 15.09 12.54
CA ALA A 256 14.00 15.32 11.12
C ALA A 256 13.32 16.65 10.79
N ALA A 257 12.75 17.32 11.80
CA ALA A 257 12.19 18.66 11.69
C ALA A 257 13.27 19.75 11.84
N ILE A 258 14.48 19.41 12.27
CA ILE A 258 15.58 20.37 12.40
C ILE A 258 15.90 20.95 11.02
N LYS A 259 15.87 22.28 10.94
CA LYS A 259 16.05 22.97 9.66
C LYS A 259 17.53 22.86 9.22
N PRO A 260 17.78 22.66 7.90
CA PRO A 260 19.12 22.44 7.34
C PRO A 260 20.19 23.46 7.77
N TYR A 261 19.79 24.72 7.90
CA TYR A 261 20.71 25.81 8.21
C TYR A 261 21.24 25.76 9.65
N GLU A 262 20.54 25.10 10.58
CA GLU A 262 20.98 25.02 11.99
C GLU A 262 22.22 24.12 12.14
N PHE A 263 22.29 23.04 11.36
CA PHE A 263 23.49 22.21 11.27
C PHE A 263 24.61 22.82 10.42
N MET A 264 24.28 23.74 9.51
CA MET A 264 25.30 24.50 8.75
C MET A 264 25.94 25.61 9.59
N ARG A 265 25.28 26.05 10.67
CA ARG A 265 25.77 27.09 11.58
C ARG A 265 26.57 26.54 12.77
N ALA A 266 26.45 25.24 13.03
CA ALA A 266 27.17 24.55 14.09
C ALA A 266 28.62 24.29 13.64
N ASN A 267 29.57 24.96 14.29
CA ASN A 267 31.01 24.84 13.99
C ASN A 267 31.71 23.84 14.93
N ASN A 268 31.14 23.55 16.11
CA ASN A 268 31.71 22.66 17.11
C ASN A 268 30.82 21.46 17.44
N ARG A 269 31.42 20.40 18.02
CA ARG A 269 30.68 19.20 18.47
C ARG A 269 29.60 19.55 19.50
N GLU A 270 29.89 20.48 20.42
CA GLU A 270 28.95 20.98 21.43
C GLU A 270 27.78 21.79 20.85
N ASP A 271 27.98 22.52 19.74
CA ASP A 271 26.87 23.21 19.06
C ASP A 271 25.90 22.20 18.46
N VAL A 272 26.42 21.10 17.91
CA VAL A 272 25.60 19.98 17.48
C VAL A 272 24.89 19.36 18.69
N ASP A 273 25.58 19.21 19.85
CA ASP A 273 25.05 19.03 21.25
C ASP A 273 23.69 19.67 21.40
N LEU A 274 23.77 20.99 21.44
CA LEU A 274 22.70 21.89 21.82
C LEU A 274 21.57 21.92 20.80
N VAL A 275 21.86 21.87 19.49
CA VAL A 275 20.83 21.87 18.45
C VAL A 275 19.95 20.61 18.54
N ILE A 276 20.57 19.45 18.76
CA ILE A 276 19.86 18.16 18.89
C ILE A 276 19.08 18.12 20.21
N GLU A 277 19.70 18.56 21.31
CA GLU A 277 19.06 18.54 22.63
C GLU A 277 17.86 19.51 22.68
N ARG A 278 17.98 20.71 22.11
CA ARG A 278 16.90 21.72 22.03
C ARG A 278 15.65 21.19 21.33
N HIS A 279 15.80 20.40 20.28
CA HIS A 279 14.67 19.80 19.55
C HIS A 279 14.13 18.52 20.22
N LEU A 280 14.91 17.89 21.10
CA LEU A 280 14.48 16.73 21.87
C LEU A 280 13.71 17.14 23.16
N THR A 281 14.13 18.22 23.83
CA THR A 281 13.53 18.76 25.07
C THR A 281 12.51 19.86 24.85
N GLY A 282 12.62 20.63 23.77
CA GLY A 282 11.70 21.73 23.45
C GLY A 282 10.33 21.23 22.94
N SER A 283 9.25 21.78 23.50
CA SER A 283 7.91 21.73 22.93
C SER A 283 7.85 22.68 21.73
N ILE A 284 8.11 22.16 20.53
CA ILE A 284 7.88 22.93 19.30
C ILE A 284 6.49 22.60 18.78
N ASP A 285 5.69 23.65 18.63
CA ASP A 285 4.38 23.62 18.00
C ASP A 285 4.51 23.13 16.56
N THR A 286 3.83 22.03 16.25
CA THR A 286 3.87 21.37 14.93
C THR A 286 3.11 22.15 13.84
N SER A 287 2.56 23.33 14.17
CA SER A 287 1.83 24.21 13.25
C SER A 287 2.71 24.98 12.26
N GLU A 288 4.00 25.19 12.56
CA GLU A 288 4.90 26.00 11.70
C GLU A 288 5.77 25.19 10.73
N THR A 289 5.72 23.86 10.83
CA THR A 289 6.38 23.02 9.85
C THR A 289 5.42 22.82 8.69
N GLY A 290 5.50 23.68 7.66
CA GLY A 290 4.68 23.65 6.44
C GLY A 290 4.70 22.28 5.75
N TRP A 291 3.91 21.37 6.30
CA TRP A 291 3.61 20.00 5.88
C TRP A 291 2.09 19.83 5.78
N ASP A 292 1.39 20.92 5.43
CA ASP A 292 0.07 20.84 4.81
C ASP A 292 0.21 20.35 3.36
#